data_AF-A0A7W1GYL5-F1
#
_entry.id   AF-A0A7W1GYL5-F1
#
_cell.length_a   1.000
_cell.length_b   1.000
_cell.length_c   1.000
_cell.angle_alpha   90.00
_cell.angle_beta   90.00
_cell.angle_gamma   90.00
#
_symmetry.space_group_name_H-M   'P 1'
#
loop_
_entity.id
_entity.type
_entity.pdbx_description
1 polymer ?
#
loop_
_entity_poly.entity_id
_entity_poly.type
_entity_poly.pdbx_seq_one_letter_code
_entity_poly.pdbx_strand_id
1 'polypeptide(L)' 'MTIITRERAERIARAQPCDNCGEYSYKKMVVKAATAQQEKDFAEAWHAVMICGVCGMHQEMGLDAEGDVVYQG' A
#
# COMPACT_ATOMS: atom_id res chain seq x y z
N MET A 1 20.17 -3.06 -5.71
CA MET A 1 18.96 -2.20 -5.63
C MET A 1 18.62 -2.04 -4.16
N THR A 2 18.43 -0.80 -3.70
CA THR A 2 18.10 -0.52 -2.30
C THR A 2 16.59 -0.42 -2.21
N ILE A 3 15.95 -1.39 -1.56
CA ILE A 3 14.51 -1.40 -1.31
C ILE A 3 14.17 -0.17 -0.45
N ILE A 4 13.10 0.57 -0.79
CA ILE A 4 12.64 1.69 0.02
C ILE A 4 12.37 1.27 1.47
N THR A 5 12.56 2.19 2.42
CA THR A 5 12.28 1.91 3.82
C THR A 5 10.76 1.77 4.05
N ARG A 6 10.38 1.02 5.09
CA ARG A 6 8.97 0.92 5.50
C ARG A 6 8.33 2.29 5.71
N GLU A 7 9.03 3.21 6.35
CA GLU A 7 8.54 4.58 6.60
C GLU A 7 8.25 5.36 5.30
N ARG A 8 9.01 5.10 4.24
CA ARG A 8 8.76 5.68 2.91
C ARG A 8 7.56 5.02 2.26
N ALA A 9 7.45 3.69 2.33
CA ALA A 9 6.29 2.95 1.84
C ALA A 9 4.98 3.39 2.54
N GLU A 10 5.01 3.58 3.86
CA GLU A 10 3.89 4.13 4.65
C GLU A 10 3.49 5.53 4.19
N ARG A 11 4.46 6.39 3.86
CA ARG A 11 4.16 7.72 3.30
C ARG A 11 3.49 7.66 1.94
N ILE A 12 3.95 6.76 1.06
CA ILE A 12 3.37 6.59 -0.27
C ILE A 12 1.94 6.04 -0.16
N ALA A 13 1.71 5.06 0.72
CA ALA A 13 0.38 4.51 0.98
C ALA A 13 -0.61 5.59 1.48
N ARG A 14 -0.19 6.46 2.40
CA ARG A 14 -1.01 7.59 2.87
C ARG A 14 -1.32 8.63 1.80
N ALA A 15 -0.49 8.70 0.76
CA ALA A 15 -0.68 9.63 -0.34
C ALA A 15 -1.63 9.10 -1.42
N GLN A 16 -2.22 7.91 -1.23
CA GLN A 16 -3.25 7.38 -2.11
C GLN A 16 -4.65 7.65 -1.57
N PRO A 17 -5.63 7.95 -2.44
CA PRO A 17 -7.03 8.06 -2.05
C PRO A 17 -7.69 6.68 -1.90
N CYS A 18 -8.75 6.63 -1.09
CA CYS A 18 -9.66 5.48 -1.05
C CYS A 18 -10.33 5.28 -2.42
N ASP A 19 -10.26 4.06 -2.96
CA ASP A 19 -10.77 3.74 -4.30
C ASP A 19 -12.30 3.95 -4.43
N ASN A 20 -13.04 3.71 -3.33
CA ASN A 20 -14.50 3.84 -3.34
C ASN A 20 -15.02 5.27 -3.12
N CYS A 21 -14.41 6.06 -2.22
CA CYS A 21 -14.94 7.38 -1.85
C CYS A 21 -13.99 8.56 -2.08
N GLY A 22 -12.76 8.32 -2.54
CA GLY A 22 -11.77 9.37 -2.85
C GLY A 22 -11.11 10.04 -1.64
N GLU A 23 -11.44 9.61 -0.42
CA GLU A 23 -10.94 10.22 0.81
C GLU A 23 -9.54 9.67 1.19
N TYR A 24 -8.68 10.53 1.75
CA TYR A 24 -7.33 10.17 2.24
C TYR A 24 -7.31 9.81 3.74
N SER A 25 -8.47 9.81 4.39
CA SER A 25 -8.59 9.53 5.81
C SER A 25 -8.72 8.04 6.04
N TYR A 26 -7.67 7.42 6.59
CA TYR A 26 -7.64 6.00 6.94
C TYR A 26 -7.65 5.82 8.46
N LYS A 27 -8.62 5.07 8.98
CA LYS A 27 -8.67 4.74 10.42
C LYS A 27 -7.62 3.71 10.83
N LYS A 28 -7.19 2.88 9.87
CA LYS A 28 -6.16 1.86 10.06
C LYS A 28 -5.35 1.74 8.79
N MET A 29 -4.04 1.68 8.92
CA MET A 29 -3.10 1.44 7.84
C MET A 29 -1.97 0.58 8.37
N VAL A 30 -1.62 -0.48 7.65
CA VAL A 30 -0.54 -1.39 7.99
C VAL A 30 0.26 -1.67 6.73
N VAL A 31 1.56 -1.37 6.78
CA VAL A 31 2.49 -1.72 5.70
C VAL A 31 3.40 -2.84 6.17
N LYS A 32 3.50 -3.90 5.38
CA LYS A 32 4.31 -5.09 5.64
C LYS A 32 5.22 -5.35 4.45
N ALA A 33 6.34 -6.01 4.68
CA ALA A 33 7.15 -6.52 3.58
C ALA A 33 6.32 -7.54 2.78
N ALA A 34 6.50 -7.53 1.46
CA ALA A 34 5.88 -8.50 0.59
C ALA A 34 6.34 -9.93 0.95
N THR A 35 5.45 -10.89 0.75
CA THR A 35 5.81 -12.31 0.84
C THR A 35 6.50 -12.75 -0.45
N ALA A 36 7.26 -13.85 -0.40
CA ALA A 36 7.93 -14.41 -1.57
C ALA A 36 7.00 -14.77 -2.74
N GLN A 37 5.70 -14.95 -2.47
CA GLN A 37 4.67 -15.14 -3.49
C GLN A 37 4.31 -13.82 -4.18
N GLN A 38 4.13 -12.76 -3.39
CA GLN A 38 3.79 -11.41 -3.85
C GLN A 38 4.94 -10.75 -4.63
N GLU A 39 6.18 -10.95 -4.19
CA GLU A 39 7.37 -10.52 -4.92
C GLU A 39 7.47 -11.19 -6.31
N LYS A 40 6.99 -12.43 -6.44
CA LYS A 40 7.01 -13.18 -7.71
C LYS A 40 5.85 -12.83 -8.63
N ASP A 41 4.66 -12.62 -8.08
CA ASP A 41 3.43 -12.44 -8.87
C ASP A 41 3.25 -10.98 -9.31
N PHE A 42 3.61 -10.03 -8.44
CA PHE A 42 3.35 -8.60 -8.65
C PHE A 42 4.61 -7.71 -8.63
N ALA A 43 5.79 -8.29 -8.35
CA ALA A 43 7.02 -7.53 -8.11
C ALA A 43 6.89 -6.49 -6.98
N GLU A 44 5.92 -6.67 -6.06
CA GLU A 44 5.79 -5.81 -4.89
C GLU A 44 6.88 -6.14 -3.86
N ALA A 45 7.51 -5.12 -3.29
CA ALA A 45 8.41 -5.21 -2.14
C ALA A 45 7.69 -4.90 -0.82
N TRP A 46 6.63 -4.09 -0.87
CA TRP A 46 5.81 -3.73 0.29
C TRP A 46 4.33 -3.87 -0.02
N HIS A 47 3.61 -4.47 0.92
CA HIS A 47 2.17 -4.65 0.89
C HIS A 47 1.51 -3.76 1.93
N ALA A 48 0.63 -2.87 1.49
CA ALA A 48 -0.11 -1.94 2.33
C ALA A 48 -1.59 -2.33 2.39
N VAL A 49 -2.10 -2.53 3.61
CA VAL A 49 -3.52 -2.75 3.88
C VAL A 49 -4.07 -1.55 4.64
N MET A 50 -5.07 -0.91 4.06
CA MET A 50 -5.65 0.34 4.52
C MET A 50 -7.15 0.15 4.73
N ILE A 51 -7.70 0.81 5.74
CA ILE A 51 -9.14 0.84 5.99
C ILE A 51 -9.58 2.29 6.03
N CYS A 52 -10.43 2.68 5.08
CA CYS A 52 -10.99 4.01 5.00
C CYS A 52 -11.72 4.35 6.32
N GLY A 53 -11.41 5.51 6.89
CA GLY A 53 -12.05 6.03 8.08
C GLY A 53 -13.44 6.61 7.84
N VAL A 54 -13.81 6.85 6.57
CA VAL A 54 -15.08 7.45 6.18
C VAL A 54 -16.07 6.40 5.69
N CYS A 55 -15.76 5.69 4.59
CA CYS A 55 -16.66 4.68 4.04
C CYS A 55 -16.43 3.26 4.59
N GLY A 56 -15.33 3.03 5.32
CA GLY A 56 -15.00 1.71 5.87
C GLY A 56 -14.42 0.71 4.87
N MET A 57 -14.20 1.10 3.60
CA MET A 57 -13.61 0.22 2.59
C MET A 57 -12.25 -0.31 3.04
N HIS A 58 -12.03 -1.60 2.84
CA HIS A 58 -10.72 -2.23 2.94
C HIS A 58 -10.04 -2.10 1.58
N GLN A 59 -8.88 -1.47 1.57
CA GLN A 59 -8.07 -1.24 0.38
C GLN A 59 -6.72 -1.91 0.58
N GLU A 60 -6.25 -2.60 -0.45
CA GLU A 60 -4.98 -3.29 -0.52
C GLU A 60 -4.14 -2.66 -1.63
N MET A 61 -2.85 -2.50 -1.40
CA MET A 61 -1.95 -1.83 -2.34
C MET A 61 -0.56 -2.47 -2.28
N GLY A 62 -0.02 -2.80 -3.44
CA GLY A 62 1.36 -3.24 -3.61
C GLY A 62 2.27 -2.10 -4.04
N LEU A 63 3.46 -2.02 -3.43
CA LEU A 63 4.52 -1.07 -3.76
C LEU A 63 5.79 -1.85 -4.13
N ASP A 64 6.46 -1.48 -5.21
CA ASP A 64 7.74 -2.09 -5.59
C ASP A 64 8.93 -1.57 -4.76
N ALA A 65 10.14 -2.00 -5.14
CA ALA A 65 11.37 -1.64 -4.45
C ALA A 65 11.74 -0.14 -4.57
N GLU A 66 11.20 0.59 -5.56
CA GLU A 66 11.44 2.01 -5.81
C GLU A 66 10.34 2.90 -5.17
N GLY A 67 9.18 2.29 -4.92
CA GLY A 67 8.01 2.93 -4.33
C GLY A 67 6.90 3.23 -5.34
N ASP A 68 6.96 2.62 -6.53
CA ASP A 68 5.87 2.70 -7.49
C ASP A 68 4.74 1.74 -7.09
N VAL A 69 3.51 2.19 -7.30
CA VAL A 69 2.30 1.41 -7.00
C VAL A 69 2.10 0.40 -8.13
N VAL A 70 2.25 -0.89 -7.80
CA VAL A 70 2.10 -1.98 -8.78
C VAL A 70 0.66 -2.47 -8.89
N TYR A 71 -0.13 -2.34 -7.83
CA TYR A 71 -1.59 -2.50 -7.86
C TYR A 71 -2.26 -1.76 -6.70
N GLN A 72 -3.55 -1.50 -6.86
CA GLN A 72 -4.41 -0.89 -5.86
C GLN A 72 -5.83 -1.46 -6.04
N GLY A 73 -6.48 -1.88 -4.94
CA GLY A 73 -7.83 -2.45 -4.95
C GLY A 73 -8.53 -2.39 -3.60
#